data_AF-B6VEK7-F1
#
_entry.id   AF-B6VEK7-F1
#
_cell.length_a   1.000
_cell.length_b   1.000
_cell.length_c   1.000
_cell.angle_alpha   90.00
_cell.angle_beta   90.00
_cell.angle_gamma   90.00
#
_symmetry.space_group_name_H-M   'P 1'
#
loop_
_entity.id
_entity.type
_entity.pdbx_description
1 polymer ?
#
loop_
_entity_poly.entity_id
_entity_poly.type
_entity_poly.pdbx_seq_one_letter_code
_entity_poly.pdbx_strand_id
1 'polypeptide(L)'
;MTFTLRKKEILINILARLPAKSLVRFLCTCKSWSDLIGSSSFVSTHLHRNVTKHSHVYLLCLHHPNFECVVDLDDPYSEEEVQWSLFSNETFEQSSKLSHPLGSTKHYGIYGSSSNGLVCISDEILNFDSPIHIWNPSVKKFRTTSMSTNK
;
A
#
# COMPACT_ATOMS: atom_id res chain seq x y z
N MET A 1 -15.60 3.30 -38.04
CA MET A 1 -14.88 2.70 -36.89
C MET A 1 -14.79 3.65 -35.66
N THR A 2 -15.71 4.59 -35.46
CA THR A 2 -15.60 5.64 -34.42
C THR A 2 -16.43 5.39 -33.16
N PHE A 3 -17.43 4.49 -33.19
CA PHE A 3 -18.31 4.21 -32.05
C PHE A 3 -17.68 3.32 -30.96
N THR A 4 -16.73 2.46 -31.31
CA THR A 4 -16.06 1.56 -30.36
C THR A 4 -15.01 2.28 -29.51
N LEU A 5 -14.33 3.29 -30.08
CA LEU A 5 -13.31 4.07 -29.37
C LEU A 5 -13.93 4.86 -28.20
N ARG A 6 -15.07 5.53 -28.44
CA ARG A 6 -15.75 6.37 -27.45
C ARG A 6 -16.23 5.57 -26.23
N LYS A 7 -16.67 4.33 -26.43
CA LYS A 7 -17.06 3.42 -25.33
C LYS A 7 -15.86 3.01 -24.46
N LYS A 8 -14.70 2.79 -25.09
CA LYS A 8 -13.47 2.41 -24.38
C LYS A 8 -12.93 3.55 -23.51
N GLU A 9 -12.99 4.79 -24.00
CA GLU A 9 -12.59 5.98 -23.23
C GLU A 9 -13.48 6.21 -22.00
N ILE A 10 -14.81 6.05 -22.16
CA ILE A 10 -15.75 6.14 -21.04
C ILE A 10 -15.44 5.05 -20.00
N LEU A 11 -15.19 3.81 -20.44
CA LEU A 11 -14.81 2.72 -19.55
C LEU A 11 -13.52 3.07 -18.78
N ILE A 12 -12.46 3.50 -19.46
CA ILE A 12 -11.21 3.93 -18.82
C ILE A 12 -11.48 5.03 -17.79
N ASN A 13 -12.31 6.02 -18.11
CA ASN A 13 -12.63 7.11 -17.19
C ASN A 13 -13.37 6.63 -15.94
N ILE A 14 -14.28 5.67 -16.08
CA ILE A 14 -15.00 5.03 -14.95
C ILE A 14 -14.01 4.26 -14.09
N LEU A 15 -13.18 3.41 -14.69
CA LEU A 15 -12.22 2.60 -13.95
C LEU A 15 -11.16 3.44 -13.26
N ALA A 16 -10.74 4.53 -13.88
CA ALA A 16 -9.82 5.48 -13.28
C ALA A 16 -10.39 6.16 -12.02
N ARG A 17 -11.70 6.07 -11.74
CA ARG A 17 -12.33 6.61 -10.49
C ARG A 17 -12.24 5.63 -9.32
N LEU A 18 -12.00 4.36 -9.61
CA LEU A 18 -12.11 3.31 -8.62
C LEU A 18 -10.84 3.21 -7.77
N PRO A 19 -10.97 2.86 -6.49
CA PRO A 19 -9.81 2.55 -5.65
C PRO A 19 -8.99 1.39 -6.25
N ALA A 20 -7.67 1.40 -6.03
CA ALA A 20 -6.77 0.35 -6.51
C ALA A 20 -7.21 -1.07 -6.10
N LYS A 21 -7.76 -1.21 -4.88
CA LYS A 21 -8.29 -2.48 -4.37
C LYS A 21 -9.41 -3.05 -5.23
N SER A 22 -10.32 -2.20 -5.73
CA SER A 22 -11.39 -2.62 -6.64
C SER A 22 -10.84 -3.01 -8.00
N LEU A 23 -9.87 -2.26 -8.52
CA LEU A 23 -9.22 -2.56 -9.79
C LEU A 23 -8.49 -3.90 -9.78
N VAL A 24 -7.81 -4.23 -8.67
CA VAL A 24 -7.16 -5.55 -8.52
C VAL A 24 -8.16 -6.70 -8.59
N ARG A 25 -9.37 -6.54 -8.04
CA ARG A 25 -10.43 -7.56 -8.17
C ARG A 25 -10.87 -7.73 -9.62
N PHE A 26 -10.89 -6.64 -10.40
CA PHE A 26 -11.25 -6.68 -11.82
C PHE A 26 -10.20 -7.35 -12.70
N LEU A 27 -8.92 -7.37 -12.29
CA LEU A 27 -7.89 -8.13 -12.99
C LEU A 27 -8.23 -9.63 -13.13
N CYS A 28 -9.01 -10.18 -12.20
CA CYS A 28 -9.39 -11.59 -12.20
C CYS A 28 -10.63 -11.90 -13.05
N THR A 29 -11.25 -10.90 -13.70
CA THR A 29 -12.54 -11.08 -14.39
C THR A 29 -12.39 -11.59 -15.83
N CYS A 30 -11.59 -10.90 -16.66
CA CYS A 30 -11.24 -11.35 -18.00
C CYS A 30 -9.91 -10.74 -18.48
N LYS A 31 -9.32 -11.33 -19.53
CA LYS A 31 -8.06 -10.87 -20.12
C LYS A 31 -8.11 -9.42 -20.58
N SER A 32 -9.20 -8.99 -21.23
CA SER A 32 -9.35 -7.61 -21.69
C SER A 32 -9.34 -6.58 -20.55
N TRP A 33 -9.90 -6.93 -19.39
CA TRP A 33 -9.85 -6.10 -18.19
C TRP A 33 -8.44 -6.08 -17.58
N SER A 34 -7.79 -7.24 -17.52
CA SER A 34 -6.39 -7.35 -17.07
C SER A 34 -5.44 -6.53 -17.94
N ASP A 35 -5.55 -6.64 -19.27
CA ASP A 35 -4.70 -5.91 -20.22
C ASP A 35 -4.94 -4.40 -20.14
N LEU A 36 -6.20 -3.98 -19.98
CA LEU A 36 -6.56 -2.57 -19.87
C LEU A 36 -6.01 -1.96 -18.58
N ILE A 37 -6.28 -2.59 -17.43
CA ILE A 37 -5.87 -2.09 -16.12
C ILE A 37 -4.35 -2.20 -15.93
N GLY A 38 -3.73 -3.25 -16.49
CA GLY A 38 -2.29 -3.47 -16.45
C GLY A 38 -1.49 -2.60 -17.41
N SER A 39 -2.15 -1.90 -18.35
CA SER A 39 -1.46 -1.02 -19.29
C SER A 39 -0.80 0.17 -18.58
N SER A 40 0.42 0.53 -19.00
CA SER A 40 1.17 1.65 -18.42
C SER A 40 0.39 2.97 -18.52
N SER A 41 -0.31 3.20 -19.63
CA SER A 41 -1.12 4.40 -19.83
C SER A 41 -2.28 4.50 -18.83
N PHE A 42 -2.96 3.39 -18.55
CA PHE A 42 -4.02 3.36 -17.55
C PHE A 42 -3.45 3.63 -16.15
N VAL A 43 -2.35 2.95 -15.79
CA VAL A 43 -1.70 3.12 -14.48
C VAL A 43 -1.27 4.58 -14.26
N SER A 44 -0.59 5.20 -15.23
CA SER A 44 -0.18 6.61 -15.12
C SER A 44 -1.39 7.54 -15.01
N THR A 45 -2.45 7.30 -15.77
CA THR A 45 -3.67 8.12 -15.73
C THR A 45 -4.38 8.00 -14.37
N HIS A 46 -4.49 6.77 -13.85
CA HIS A 46 -5.08 6.50 -12.54
C HIS A 46 -4.30 7.16 -11.41
N LEU A 47 -2.97 7.04 -11.42
CA LEU A 47 -2.09 7.67 -10.43
C LEU A 47 -2.18 9.19 -10.46
N HIS A 48 -2.02 9.78 -11.65
CA HIS A 48 -2.09 11.24 -11.82
C HIS A 48 -3.44 11.79 -11.34
N ARG A 49 -4.53 11.08 -11.62
CA ARG A 49 -5.85 11.48 -11.16
C ARG A 49 -5.99 11.43 -9.65
N ASN A 50 -5.55 10.35 -9.00
CA ASN A 50 -5.68 10.23 -7.54
C ASN A 50 -4.87 11.32 -6.83
N VAL A 51 -3.66 11.61 -7.33
CA VAL A 51 -2.81 12.70 -6.79
C VAL A 51 -3.48 14.06 -6.99
N THR A 52 -3.97 14.37 -8.20
CA THR A 52 -4.55 15.69 -8.52
C THR A 52 -5.91 15.94 -7.88
N LYS A 53 -6.70 14.90 -7.64
CA LYS A 53 -8.03 15.01 -7.03
C LYS A 53 -8.05 14.73 -5.53
N HIS A 54 -6.90 14.41 -4.94
CA HIS A 54 -6.80 13.94 -3.55
C HIS A 54 -7.80 12.81 -3.22
N SER A 55 -8.18 12.02 -4.23
CA SER A 55 -9.14 10.93 -4.08
C SER A 55 -8.42 9.65 -3.67
N HIS A 56 -9.01 8.91 -2.73
CA HIS A 56 -8.42 7.67 -2.18
C HIS A 56 -7.08 7.90 -1.48
N VAL A 57 -6.92 9.06 -0.83
CA VAL A 57 -5.79 9.34 0.05
C VAL A 57 -6.05 8.71 1.42
N TYR A 58 -5.09 7.92 1.88
CA TYR A 58 -5.15 7.24 3.17
C TYR A 58 -3.95 7.62 4.01
N LEU A 59 -4.15 7.72 5.31
CA LEU A 59 -3.09 7.82 6.30
C LEU A 59 -2.70 6.39 6.70
N LEU A 60 -1.41 6.07 6.62
CA LEU A 60 -0.87 4.81 7.09
C LEU A 60 -0.28 5.03 8.48
N CYS A 61 -0.77 4.29 9.47
CA CYS A 61 -0.32 4.40 10.85
C CYS A 61 0.19 3.06 11.36
N LEU A 62 1.31 3.10 12.06
CA LEU A 62 1.83 2.05 12.92
C LEU A 62 1.49 2.42 14.37
N HIS A 63 0.81 1.55 15.10
CA HIS A 63 0.39 1.82 16.47
C HIS A 63 0.25 0.52 17.27
N HIS A 64 0.35 0.61 18.59
CA HIS A 64 -0.01 -0.51 19.46
C HIS A 64 -1.55 -0.63 19.55
N PRO A 65 -2.11 -1.84 19.48
CA PRO A 65 -3.54 -2.05 19.59
C PRO A 65 -4.08 -1.71 20.99
N ASN A 66 -3.22 -1.75 22.02
CA ASN A 66 -3.55 -1.36 23.39
C ASN A 66 -2.76 -0.10 23.78
N PHE A 67 -3.46 0.99 24.08
CA PHE A 67 -2.87 2.21 24.65
C PHE A 67 -2.43 2.02 26.12
N GLU A 68 -3.00 1.04 26.82
CA GLU A 68 -2.66 0.66 28.20
C GLU A 68 -1.68 -0.51 28.21
N CYS A 69 -0.57 -0.41 27.47
CA CYS A 69 0.54 -1.31 27.74
C CYS A 69 1.12 -0.87 29.10
N VAL A 70 0.66 -1.51 30.18
CA VAL A 70 1.47 -1.61 31.38
C VAL A 70 2.65 -2.46 30.94
N VAL A 71 3.70 -1.79 30.49
CA VAL A 71 4.96 -2.44 30.16
C VAL A 71 5.47 -2.98 31.49
N ASP A 72 5.19 -4.26 31.75
CA ASP A 72 5.80 -4.93 32.89
C ASP A 72 7.25 -5.16 32.48
N LEU A 73 8.13 -4.24 32.88
CA LEU A 73 9.56 -4.27 32.54
C LEU A 73 10.24 -5.58 32.99
N ASP A 74 9.58 -6.35 33.88
CA ASP A 74 10.02 -7.63 34.39
C ASP A 74 9.44 -8.86 33.63
N ASP A 75 8.55 -8.68 32.64
CA ASP A 75 8.05 -9.79 31.81
C ASP A 75 8.85 -9.94 30.50
N PRO A 76 9.77 -10.93 30.42
CA PRO A 76 10.52 -11.19 29.19
C PRO A 76 9.66 -11.74 28.03
N TYR A 77 8.37 -12.00 28.25
CA TYR A 77 7.44 -12.52 27.24
C TYR A 77 6.41 -11.49 26.74
N SER A 78 6.49 -10.22 27.17
CA SER A 78 5.61 -9.18 26.63
C SER A 78 6.02 -8.84 25.19
N GLU A 79 5.45 -9.56 24.22
CA GLU A 79 5.63 -9.23 22.81
C GLU A 79 4.85 -7.95 22.49
N GLU A 80 5.58 -6.89 22.13
CA GLU A 80 5.01 -5.64 21.62
C GLU A 80 4.37 -5.91 20.24
N GLU A 81 3.09 -6.29 20.23
CA GLU A 81 2.38 -6.54 18.99
C GLU A 81 2.00 -5.19 18.35
N VAL A 82 2.73 -4.79 17.30
CA VAL A 82 2.47 -3.53 16.60
C VAL A 82 1.52 -3.77 15.42
N GLN A 83 0.51 -2.91 15.25
CA GLN A 83 -0.51 -3.02 14.22
C GLN A 83 -0.44 -1.90 13.17
N TRP A 84 -0.48 -2.31 11.90
CA TRP A 84 -0.64 -1.39 10.77
C TRP A 84 -2.12 -1.12 10.49
N SER A 85 -2.48 0.13 10.23
CA SER A 85 -3.84 0.49 9.81
C SER A 85 -3.87 1.65 8.83
N LEU A 86 -4.88 1.63 7.95
CA LEU A 86 -5.19 2.73 7.05
C LEU A 86 -6.36 3.51 7.59
N PHE A 87 -6.19 4.83 7.68
CA PHE A 87 -7.23 5.77 8.07
C PHE A 87 -7.64 6.63 6.89
N SER A 88 -8.90 7.02 6.84
CA SER A 88 -9.38 8.01 5.89
C SER A 88 -8.69 9.35 6.16
N ASN A 89 -8.18 10.02 5.14
CA ASN A 89 -7.61 11.35 5.30
C ASN A 89 -8.68 12.42 5.64
N GLU A 90 -9.94 12.18 5.29
CA GLU A 90 -11.03 13.15 5.50
C GLU A 90 -11.70 12.97 6.87
N THR A 91 -12.03 11.72 7.23
CA THR A 91 -12.77 11.42 8.45
C THR A 91 -11.88 10.99 9.61
N PHE A 92 -10.60 10.68 9.34
CA PHE A 92 -9.67 10.07 10.30
C PHE A 92 -10.19 8.77 10.92
N GLU A 93 -11.20 8.14 10.30
CA GLU A 93 -11.72 6.86 10.73
C GLU A 93 -10.88 5.71 10.17
N GLN A 94 -10.75 4.64 10.95
CA GLN A 94 -10.03 3.44 10.55
C GLN A 94 -10.77 2.77 9.39
N SER A 95 -10.17 2.81 8.21
CA SER A 95 -10.73 2.19 6.99
C SER A 95 -10.43 0.69 6.93
N SER A 96 -9.24 0.27 7.37
CA SER A 96 -8.84 -1.13 7.36
C SER A 96 -7.62 -1.42 8.21
N LYS A 97 -7.65 -2.58 8.86
CA LYS A 97 -6.49 -3.21 9.50
C LYS A 97 -5.62 -3.89 8.44
N LEU A 98 -4.31 -3.69 8.56
CA LEU A 98 -3.31 -4.30 7.70
C LEU A 98 -2.49 -5.31 8.52
N SER A 99 -2.28 -6.48 7.93
CA SER A 99 -1.30 -7.43 8.43
C SER A 99 0.09 -6.93 8.07
N HIS A 100 1.07 -7.17 8.95
CA HIS A 100 2.46 -6.91 8.64
C HIS A 100 2.84 -7.60 7.31
N PRO A 101 3.51 -6.92 6.37
CA PRO A 101 3.85 -7.52 5.06
C PRO A 101 4.65 -8.83 5.19
N LEU A 102 5.49 -8.95 6.22
CA LEU A 102 6.28 -10.16 6.52
C LEU A 102 5.66 -11.11 7.54
N GLY A 103 4.45 -10.82 8.05
CA GLY A 103 3.84 -11.60 9.14
C GLY A 103 4.62 -11.59 10.47
N SER A 104 5.49 -10.59 10.65
CA SER A 104 6.35 -10.41 11.82
C SER A 104 5.77 -9.34 12.75
N THR A 105 6.00 -9.48 14.05
CA THR A 105 5.70 -8.48 15.10
C THR A 105 6.85 -7.50 15.34
N LYS A 106 7.97 -7.63 14.61
CA LYS A 106 9.14 -6.75 14.76
C LYS A 106 8.82 -5.29 14.42
N HIS A 107 9.56 -4.39 15.07
CA HIS A 107 9.53 -2.95 14.80
C HIS A 107 10.13 -2.62 13.42
N TYR A 108 9.28 -2.09 12.53
CA TYR A 108 9.68 -1.58 11.22
C TYR A 108 9.47 -0.07 11.17
N GLY A 109 10.50 0.67 10.77
CA GLY A 109 10.43 2.09 10.49
C GLY A 109 9.87 2.38 9.10
N ILE A 110 9.17 3.50 8.94
CA ILE A 110 8.84 4.08 7.63
C ILE A 110 9.92 5.09 7.28
N TYR A 111 10.66 4.84 6.20
CA TYR A 111 11.75 5.73 5.75
C TYR A 111 11.30 6.69 4.66
N GLY A 112 10.15 6.43 4.05
CA GLY A 112 9.57 7.33 3.06
C GLY A 112 8.36 6.74 2.36
N SER A 113 7.66 7.61 1.65
CA SER A 113 6.52 7.24 0.81
C SER A 113 6.65 7.95 -0.55
N SER A 114 6.29 7.23 -1.60
CA SER A 114 6.19 7.77 -2.96
C SER A 114 4.79 8.35 -3.20
N SER A 115 4.70 9.35 -4.06
CA SER A 115 3.43 9.91 -4.57
C SER A 115 2.50 8.86 -5.22
N ASN A 116 3.03 7.68 -5.53
CA ASN A 116 2.28 6.57 -6.12
C ASN A 116 1.72 5.58 -5.07
N GLY A 117 1.79 5.92 -3.78
CA GLY A 117 1.26 5.09 -2.68
C GLY A 117 2.14 3.88 -2.35
N LEU A 118 3.40 3.88 -2.78
CA LEU A 118 4.41 2.90 -2.37
C LEU A 118 5.14 3.42 -1.14
N VAL A 119 5.32 2.55 -0.14
CA VAL A 119 5.95 2.88 1.14
C VAL A 119 7.25 2.10 1.27
N CYS A 120 8.32 2.79 1.66
CA CYS A 120 9.60 2.19 1.97
C CYS A 120 9.66 1.88 3.48
N ILE A 121 9.84 0.60 3.82
CA ILE A 121 9.95 0.12 5.19
C ILE A 121 11.21 -0.73 5.35
N SER A 122 11.81 -0.70 6.55
CA SER A 122 12.95 -1.53 6.94
C SER A 122 12.93 -1.70 8.45
N ASP A 123 13.77 -2.61 8.98
CA ASP A 123 13.99 -2.75 10.42
C ASP A 123 14.29 -1.37 11.05
N GLU A 124 13.72 -1.10 12.23
CA GLU A 124 13.82 0.20 12.92
C GLU A 124 15.28 0.67 13.09
N ILE A 125 16.17 -0.27 13.39
CA ILE A 125 17.61 -0.04 13.42
C ILE A 125 18.17 -0.41 12.05
N LEU A 126 18.40 0.61 11.20
CA LEU A 126 19.05 0.43 9.90
C LEU A 126 20.51 -0.01 10.11
N ASN A 127 20.77 -1.29 9.91
CA ASN A 127 22.13 -1.80 9.72
C ASN A 127 22.43 -1.90 8.23
N PHE A 128 23.72 -2.01 7.89
CA PHE A 128 24.16 -2.21 6.50
C PHE A 128 23.57 -3.47 5.84
N ASP A 129 23.11 -4.44 6.64
CA ASP A 129 22.49 -5.67 6.15
C ASP A 129 20.96 -5.66 6.27
N SER A 130 20.35 -4.57 6.74
CA SER A 130 18.90 -4.49 6.91
C SER A 130 18.20 -4.51 5.54
N PRO A 131 17.28 -5.44 5.31
CA PRO A 131 16.58 -5.54 4.04
C PRO A 131 15.61 -4.36 3.87
N ILE A 132 15.69 -3.69 2.72
CA ILE A 132 14.73 -2.66 2.35
C ILE A 132 13.52 -3.31 1.66
N HIS A 133 12.33 -2.99 2.14
CA HIS A 133 11.08 -3.45 1.57
C HIS A 133 10.29 -2.30 0.96
N ILE A 134 9.87 -2.47 -0.28
CA ILE A 134 8.92 -1.59 -0.95
C ILE A 134 7.54 -2.23 -0.85
N TRP A 135 6.67 -1.60 -0.06
CA TRP A 135 5.34 -2.11 0.25
C TRP A 135 4.25 -1.27 -0.43
N ASN A 136 3.24 -1.95 -0.98
CA ASN A 136 1.97 -1.35 -1.40
C ASN A 136 0.86 -1.76 -0.43
N PRO A 137 0.48 -0.88 0.51
CA PRO A 137 -0.54 -1.16 1.53
C PRO A 137 -1.92 -1.46 0.93
N SER A 138 -2.29 -0.80 -0.17
CA SER A 138 -3.62 -0.91 -0.78
C SER A 138 -3.91 -2.30 -1.35
N VAL A 139 -2.88 -3.01 -1.79
CA VAL A 139 -3.00 -4.34 -2.39
C VAL A 139 -2.30 -5.44 -1.58
N LYS A 140 -1.75 -5.08 -0.41
CA LYS A 140 -1.05 -5.99 0.52
C LYS A 140 0.08 -6.78 -0.16
N LYS A 141 0.83 -6.13 -1.06
CA LYS A 141 2.00 -6.74 -1.73
C LYS A 141 3.26 -5.96 -1.39
N PHE A 142 4.37 -6.66 -1.19
CA PHE A 142 5.68 -6.05 -0.99
C PHE A 142 6.73 -6.70 -1.89
N ARG A 143 7.86 -6.01 -2.07
CA ARG A 143 9.07 -6.55 -2.67
C ARG A 143 10.26 -6.16 -1.82
N THR A 144 11.13 -7.12 -1.54
CA THR A 144 12.43 -6.86 -0.91
C THR A 144 13.44 -6.51 -1.98
N THR A 145 14.18 -5.43 -1.80
CA THR A 145 15.29 -5.11 -2.72
C THR A 145 16.48 -5.98 -2.35
N SER A 146 17.12 -6.60 -3.34
CA SER A 146 18.41 -7.26 -3.10
C SER A 146 19.43 -6.18 -2.79
N MET A 147 20.06 -6.22 -1.62
CA MET A 147 21.25 -5.44 -1.35
C MET A 147 22.34 -5.98 -2.30
N SER A 148 22.77 -5.17 -3.27
CA SER A 148 23.91 -5.55 -4.10
C SER A 148 25.13 -5.54 -3.18
N THR A 149 25.64 -6.72 -2.83
CA THR A 149 27.02 -6.84 -2.37
C THR A 149 27.91 -6.46 -3.54
N ASN A 150 28.21 -5.16 -3.70
CA ASN A 150 29.33 -4.74 -4.53
C ASN A 150 30.58 -5.28 -3.84
N LYS A 151 31.07 -6.42 -4.34
CA LYS A 151 32.41 -6.93 -4.08
C LYS A 151 33.42 -6.17 -4.91
#